data_AF-A0A6N2EIM7-F1
#
_entry.id   AF-A0A6N2EIM7-F1
#
_cell.length_a   1.000
_cell.length_b   1.000
_cell.length_c   1.000
_cell.angle_alpha   90.00
_cell.angle_beta   90.00
_cell.angle_gamma   90.00
#
_symmetry.space_group_name_H-M   'P 1'
#
loop_
_entity.id
_entity.type
_entity.pdbx_description
1 polymer ?
#
loop_
_entity_poly.entity_id
_entity_poly.type
_entity_poly.pdbx_seq_one_letter_code
_entity_poly.pdbx_strand_id
1 'polypeptide(L)'
;MLAGAAVAAGGGNSGLVVLSPGAQGALEMVGNSRVEIPAKIVYVNSSHQQAVDTTGSAVLDAPAMYLVGGARFNGQSQFTGTLHKSGAAFADPFAHMLFPRHDSMENFGGWSINSNSTVTLSPGYYSQGISISGQATVHLDPGVYIFGGSGLKLTSGSLIGEEVTIIIQGGELELAGNGQVLLSPPSAGLTKGVVIAQSRDNDSQMSMAGGAEMHITGAIYAPSAQLRMVGNSEVEGKGPLMGDLVVADMVQLRGTATIRIGRGELKAISLPALPLFD
;
A
#
# COMPACT_ATOMS: atom_id res chain seq x y z
N MET A 1 -27.52 -6.77 -26.34
CA MET A 1 -26.09 -6.50 -26.03
C MET A 1 -26.07 -6.12 -24.55
N LEU A 2 -25.94 -7.11 -23.66
CA LEU A 2 -26.29 -6.98 -22.25
C LEU A 2 -25.16 -6.38 -21.41
N ALA A 3 -25.55 -5.34 -20.66
CA ALA A 3 -25.13 -4.99 -19.30
C ALA A 3 -23.62 -5.06 -18.97
N GLY A 4 -22.94 -3.92 -19.14
CA GLY A 4 -21.82 -3.57 -18.27
C GLY A 4 -22.37 -3.41 -16.85
N ALA A 5 -22.08 -4.38 -15.99
CA ALA A 5 -22.42 -4.30 -14.58
C ALA A 5 -21.68 -3.09 -14.00
N ALA A 6 -22.48 -2.09 -13.60
CA ALA A 6 -22.04 -0.97 -12.80
C ALA A 6 -21.21 -1.51 -11.63
N VAL A 7 -20.00 -0.98 -11.49
CA VAL A 7 -19.21 -1.01 -10.27
C VAL A 7 -20.19 -0.83 -9.12
N ALA A 8 -20.24 -1.79 -8.19
CA ALA A 8 -20.87 -1.56 -6.91
C ALA A 8 -20.12 -0.38 -6.26
N ALA A 9 -20.67 0.82 -6.47
CA ALA A 9 -20.32 2.03 -5.78
C ALA A 9 -20.75 1.83 -4.32
N GLY A 10 -19.84 1.28 -3.53
CA GLY A 10 -20.14 0.89 -2.15
C GLY A 10 -18.93 0.29 -1.46
N GLY A 11 -17.89 1.10 -1.23
CA GLY A 11 -16.69 0.68 -0.49
C GLY A 11 -15.54 1.66 -0.61
N GLY A 12 -15.75 2.91 -0.20
CA GLY A 12 -14.86 4.04 -0.52
C GLY A 12 -13.38 3.84 -0.14
N ASN A 13 -12.49 4.25 -1.06
CA ASN A 13 -11.06 4.62 -0.94
C ASN A 13 -10.19 3.85 0.07
N SER A 14 -10.56 2.65 0.48
CA SER A 14 -9.79 1.89 1.45
C SER A 14 -10.00 0.38 1.29
N GLY A 15 -8.94 -0.40 1.49
CA GLY A 15 -8.97 -1.86 1.31
C GLY A 15 -7.66 -2.41 0.75
N LEU A 16 -7.67 -3.69 0.42
CA LEU A 16 -6.53 -4.41 -0.14
C LEU A 16 -6.95 -5.13 -1.42
N VAL A 17 -6.23 -4.90 -2.52
CA VAL A 17 -6.43 -5.58 -3.80
C VAL A 17 -5.12 -6.25 -4.20
N VAL A 18 -5.16 -7.57 -4.33
CA VAL A 18 -4.04 -8.42 -4.75
C VAL A 18 -4.34 -8.90 -6.17
N LEU A 19 -3.57 -8.43 -7.15
CA LEU A 19 -3.89 -8.54 -8.57
C LEU A 19 -3.46 -9.86 -9.21
N SER A 20 -2.42 -10.53 -8.71
CA SER A 20 -1.74 -11.62 -9.40
C SER A 20 -2.69 -12.75 -9.84
N PRO A 21 -3.00 -12.93 -11.14
CA PRO A 21 -4.10 -13.81 -11.58
C PRO A 21 -3.91 -15.31 -11.35
N GLY A 22 -2.71 -15.77 -10.99
CA GLY A 22 -2.41 -17.20 -10.83
C GLY A 22 -1.35 -17.54 -9.78
N ALA A 23 -0.87 -16.57 -9.00
CA ALA A 23 0.20 -16.84 -8.03
C ALA A 23 -0.29 -17.69 -6.85
N GLN A 24 0.53 -18.66 -6.47
CA GLN A 24 0.48 -19.25 -5.14
C GLN A 24 0.95 -18.21 -4.12
N GLY A 25 0.26 -18.09 -2.98
CA GLY A 25 0.61 -17.13 -1.94
C GLY A 25 0.54 -15.68 -2.43
N ALA A 26 -0.39 -15.37 -3.35
CA ALA A 26 -0.60 -14.01 -3.83
C ALA A 26 -0.84 -13.04 -2.67
N LEU A 27 -1.59 -13.48 -1.65
CA LEU A 27 -1.60 -12.89 -0.32
C LEU A 27 -0.99 -13.87 0.67
N GLU A 28 0.21 -13.57 1.15
CA GLU A 28 0.92 -14.39 2.13
C GLU A 28 1.02 -13.69 3.49
N MET A 29 0.73 -14.41 4.57
CA MET A 29 0.94 -13.94 5.94
C MET A 29 1.74 -14.96 6.75
N VAL A 30 2.83 -14.51 7.37
CA VAL A 30 3.73 -15.40 8.12
C VAL A 30 4.01 -14.86 9.52
N GLY A 31 3.93 -15.75 10.50
CA GLY A 31 4.35 -15.49 11.87
C GLY A 31 3.18 -15.15 12.79
N ASN A 32 3.36 -14.12 13.62
CA ASN A 32 2.37 -13.68 14.60
C ASN A 32 1.79 -12.30 14.24
N SER A 33 1.81 -11.95 12.95
CA SER A 33 1.34 -10.65 12.48
C SER A 33 -0.18 -10.53 12.62
N ARG A 34 -0.65 -9.36 13.06
CA ARG A 34 -2.06 -9.00 12.95
C ARG A 34 -2.16 -7.94 11.87
N VAL A 35 -3.06 -8.11 10.91
CA VAL A 35 -3.36 -7.08 9.92
C VAL A 35 -4.81 -6.69 10.04
N GLU A 36 -5.04 -5.41 10.31
CA GLU A 36 -6.36 -4.83 10.45
C GLU A 36 -6.67 -4.01 9.20
N ILE A 37 -7.77 -4.38 8.54
CA ILE A 37 -8.34 -3.64 7.43
C ILE A 37 -9.75 -3.21 7.85
N PRO A 38 -9.86 -2.32 8.85
CA PRO A 38 -11.13 -2.01 9.47
C PRO A 38 -12.09 -1.38 8.45
N ALA A 39 -13.32 -1.89 8.42
CA ALA A 39 -14.45 -1.39 7.63
C ALA A 39 -14.36 -1.56 6.10
N LYS A 40 -13.49 -2.44 5.57
CA LYS A 40 -13.26 -2.54 4.11
C LYS A 40 -13.07 -3.97 3.59
N ILE A 41 -12.94 -4.09 2.28
CA ILE A 41 -12.95 -5.37 1.56
C ILE A 41 -11.54 -5.75 1.11
N VAL A 42 -11.21 -7.03 1.21
CA VAL A 42 -10.01 -7.63 0.61
C VAL A 42 -10.40 -8.34 -0.69
N TYR A 43 -9.68 -8.07 -1.77
CA TYR A 43 -9.83 -8.78 -3.04
C TYR A 43 -8.54 -9.53 -3.36
N VAL A 44 -8.66 -10.83 -3.69
CA VAL A 44 -7.54 -11.67 -4.10
C VAL A 44 -7.88 -12.32 -5.44
N ASN A 45 -7.24 -11.81 -6.50
CA ASN A 45 -7.55 -12.19 -7.88
C ASN A 45 -6.92 -13.50 -8.34
N SER A 46 -5.93 -14.03 -7.61
CA SER A 46 -5.29 -15.29 -7.97
C SER A 46 -6.29 -16.43 -8.00
N SER A 47 -6.32 -17.17 -9.11
CA SER A 47 -7.11 -18.39 -9.26
C SER A 47 -6.44 -19.63 -8.65
N HIS A 48 -5.26 -19.49 -8.05
CA HIS A 48 -4.53 -20.62 -7.47
C HIS A 48 -5.28 -21.22 -6.26
N GLN A 49 -5.20 -22.54 -6.05
CA GLN A 49 -5.88 -23.21 -4.92
C GLN A 49 -5.35 -22.75 -3.54
N GLN A 50 -4.16 -22.17 -3.52
CA GLN A 50 -3.52 -21.55 -2.37
C GLN A 50 -3.19 -20.09 -2.73
N ALA A 51 -4.19 -19.32 -3.16
CA ALA A 51 -4.06 -17.89 -3.48
C ALA A 51 -3.80 -17.05 -2.22
N VAL A 52 -4.48 -17.40 -1.13
CA VAL A 52 -4.18 -16.89 0.21
C VAL A 52 -3.47 -18.00 0.99
N ASP A 53 -2.34 -17.67 1.61
CA ASP A 53 -1.57 -18.62 2.41
C ASP A 53 -1.11 -17.97 3.71
N THR A 54 -1.61 -18.46 4.84
CA THR A 54 -1.26 -17.95 6.16
C THR A 54 -0.65 -19.03 7.02
N THR A 55 0.39 -18.69 7.76
CA THR A 55 1.13 -19.61 8.65
C THR A 55 1.39 -19.00 10.01
N GLY A 56 1.60 -19.85 11.02
CA GLY A 56 1.83 -19.40 12.40
C GLY A 56 0.51 -19.07 13.11
N SER A 57 0.45 -17.89 13.73
CA SER A 57 -0.73 -17.37 14.45
C SER A 57 -1.21 -16.05 13.86
N ALA A 58 -0.94 -15.82 12.57
CA ALA A 58 -1.28 -14.58 11.89
C ALA A 58 -2.80 -14.37 11.82
N VAL A 59 -3.26 -13.14 12.06
CA VAL A 59 -4.68 -12.77 12.02
C VAL A 59 -4.89 -11.72 10.95
N LEU A 60 -5.72 -12.03 9.96
CA LEU A 60 -6.24 -11.05 9.02
C LEU A 60 -7.64 -10.63 9.45
N ASP A 61 -7.78 -9.37 9.82
CA ASP A 61 -8.99 -8.80 10.39
C ASP A 61 -9.65 -7.83 9.39
N ALA A 62 -10.64 -8.31 8.65
CA ALA A 62 -11.43 -7.51 7.72
C ALA A 62 -12.86 -8.07 7.62
N PRO A 63 -13.89 -7.23 7.39
CA PRO A 63 -15.28 -7.68 7.26
C PRO A 63 -15.52 -8.79 6.23
N ALA A 64 -14.91 -8.67 5.05
CA ALA A 64 -15.11 -9.59 3.94
C ALA A 64 -13.87 -9.71 3.06
N MET A 65 -13.64 -10.91 2.54
CA MET A 65 -12.63 -11.18 1.52
C MET A 65 -13.27 -11.89 0.33
N TYR A 66 -13.02 -11.40 -0.87
CA TYR A 66 -13.42 -12.02 -2.14
C TYR A 66 -12.21 -12.66 -2.79
N LEU A 67 -12.26 -13.96 -3.03
CA LEU A 67 -11.17 -14.74 -3.59
C LEU A 67 -11.61 -15.51 -4.83
N VAL A 68 -10.82 -15.46 -5.89
CA VAL A 68 -11.04 -16.26 -7.10
C VAL A 68 -10.59 -17.71 -6.88
N GLY A 69 -9.38 -17.87 -6.33
CA GLY A 69 -8.76 -19.16 -6.04
C GLY A 69 -9.18 -19.75 -4.70
N GLY A 70 -8.22 -20.31 -3.96
CA GLY A 70 -8.42 -20.88 -2.63
C GLY A 70 -7.59 -20.21 -1.54
N ALA A 71 -7.91 -20.54 -0.29
CA ALA A 71 -7.22 -20.03 0.90
C ALA A 71 -6.76 -21.20 1.77
N ARG A 72 -5.54 -21.11 2.29
CA ARG A 72 -4.96 -22.05 3.25
C ARG A 72 -4.60 -21.29 4.53
N PHE A 73 -5.24 -21.67 5.63
CA PHE A 73 -4.91 -21.19 6.97
C PHE A 73 -4.20 -22.32 7.73
N ASN A 74 -2.90 -22.18 7.97
CA ASN A 74 -2.07 -23.17 8.65
C ASN A 74 -1.67 -22.69 10.05
N GLY A 75 -1.48 -23.62 10.99
CA GLY A 75 -1.21 -23.33 12.40
C GLY A 75 -2.46 -22.85 13.13
N GLN A 76 -2.37 -21.69 13.77
CA GLN A 76 -3.48 -21.00 14.44
C GLN A 76 -3.87 -19.71 13.70
N SER A 77 -3.41 -19.55 12.46
CA SER A 77 -3.75 -18.40 11.64
C SER A 77 -5.24 -18.40 11.27
N GLN A 78 -5.81 -17.20 11.11
CA GLN A 78 -7.24 -17.05 10.84
C GLN A 78 -7.55 -15.78 10.06
N PHE A 79 -8.69 -15.82 9.37
CA PHE A 79 -9.40 -14.66 8.87
C PHE A 79 -10.66 -14.48 9.71
N THR A 80 -10.90 -13.29 10.24
CA THR A 80 -12.00 -13.04 11.19
C THR A 80 -13.36 -12.78 10.51
N GLY A 81 -13.35 -12.37 9.24
CA GLY A 81 -14.55 -12.01 8.49
C GLY A 81 -15.14 -13.12 7.65
N THR A 82 -15.99 -12.73 6.69
CA THR A 82 -16.65 -13.68 5.77
C THR A 82 -15.84 -13.88 4.48
N LEU A 83 -15.58 -15.14 4.14
CA LEU A 83 -14.94 -15.53 2.87
C LEU A 83 -15.99 -15.69 1.77
N HIS A 84 -15.82 -14.97 0.67
CA HIS A 84 -16.65 -15.05 -0.52
C HIS A 84 -15.84 -15.61 -1.70
N LYS A 85 -16.32 -16.68 -2.33
CA LYS A 85 -15.79 -17.12 -3.62
C LYS A 85 -16.28 -16.18 -4.71
N SER A 86 -15.36 -15.69 -5.53
CA SER A 86 -15.68 -14.90 -6.72
C SER A 86 -15.43 -15.74 -7.97
N GLY A 87 -16.37 -15.69 -8.93
CA GLY A 87 -16.17 -16.30 -10.25
C GLY A 87 -15.27 -15.49 -11.19
N ALA A 88 -14.96 -14.23 -10.82
CA ALA A 88 -14.15 -13.33 -11.64
C ALA A 88 -13.20 -12.48 -10.78
N ALA A 89 -12.07 -12.10 -11.37
CA ALA A 89 -11.12 -11.17 -10.76
C ALA A 89 -11.74 -9.77 -10.61
N PHE A 90 -11.40 -9.09 -9.53
CA PHE A 90 -11.71 -7.67 -9.34
C PHE A 90 -10.82 -6.84 -10.27
N ALA A 91 -11.41 -5.90 -11.01
CA ALA A 91 -10.66 -5.06 -11.93
C ALA A 91 -9.66 -4.16 -11.16
N ASP A 92 -8.47 -3.95 -11.72
CA ASP A 92 -7.50 -3.02 -11.14
C ASP A 92 -8.10 -1.60 -11.11
N PRO A 93 -8.33 -1.00 -9.92
CA PRO A 93 -8.94 0.32 -9.79
C PRO A 93 -8.10 1.45 -10.38
N PHE A 94 -6.79 1.23 -10.57
CA PHE A 94 -5.85 2.18 -11.16
C PHE A 94 -5.37 1.76 -12.57
N ALA A 95 -6.06 0.82 -13.22
CA ALA A 95 -5.74 0.35 -14.59
C ALA A 95 -5.71 1.46 -15.65
N HIS A 96 -6.38 2.58 -15.40
CA HIS A 96 -6.41 3.75 -16.29
C HIS A 96 -5.65 4.96 -15.73
N MET A 97 -4.97 4.83 -14.58
CA MET A 97 -4.14 5.89 -14.03
C MET A 97 -2.99 6.20 -15.01
N LEU A 98 -2.85 7.48 -15.37
CA LEU A 98 -1.74 7.96 -16.17
C LEU A 98 -0.62 8.39 -15.23
N PHE A 99 0.52 7.72 -15.32
CA PHE A 99 1.71 8.12 -14.58
C PHE A 99 2.26 9.45 -15.15
N PRO A 100 2.52 10.46 -14.31
CA PRO A 100 3.32 11.61 -14.69
C PRO A 100 4.63 11.22 -15.37
N ARG A 101 5.00 11.94 -16.43
CA ARG A 101 6.28 11.74 -17.15
C ARG A 101 7.34 12.68 -16.59
N HIS A 102 8.58 12.20 -16.48
CA HIS A 102 9.69 13.01 -15.99
C HIS A 102 10.27 14.00 -17.01
N ASP A 103 9.91 13.90 -18.29
CA ASP A 103 10.59 14.61 -19.40
C ASP A 103 10.59 16.15 -19.24
N SER A 104 9.60 16.69 -18.54
CA SER A 104 9.47 18.13 -18.25
C SER A 104 9.84 18.50 -16.81
N MET A 105 10.34 17.56 -16.01
CA MET A 105 10.72 17.78 -14.61
C MET A 105 12.21 18.08 -14.51
N GLU A 106 12.59 18.88 -13.51
CA GLU A 106 14.00 19.08 -13.17
C GLU A 106 14.60 17.74 -12.71
N ASN A 107 15.76 17.38 -13.28
CA ASN A 107 16.48 16.18 -12.89
C ASN A 107 17.54 16.50 -11.84
N PHE A 108 17.32 16.04 -10.62
CA PHE A 108 18.19 16.24 -9.45
C PHE A 108 19.28 15.17 -9.29
N GLY A 109 19.36 14.18 -10.19
CA GLY A 109 20.39 13.13 -10.14
C GLY A 109 20.14 12.10 -9.04
N GLY A 110 21.17 11.79 -8.25
CA GLY A 110 21.12 10.82 -7.15
C GLY A 110 21.69 11.37 -5.85
N TRP A 111 21.05 11.06 -4.73
CA TRP A 111 21.40 11.63 -3.42
C TRP A 111 21.65 10.53 -2.39
N SER A 112 22.63 10.75 -1.52
CA SER A 112 22.90 9.92 -0.35
C SER A 112 22.90 10.81 0.89
N ILE A 113 21.91 10.64 1.74
CA ILE A 113 21.65 11.48 2.91
C ILE A 113 21.87 10.60 4.15
N ASN A 114 23.04 10.73 4.77
CA ASN A 114 23.54 9.78 5.79
C ASN A 114 24.06 10.43 7.09
N SER A 115 23.83 11.74 7.26
CA SER A 115 24.26 12.50 8.43
C SER A 115 23.08 12.84 9.34
N ASN A 116 23.33 13.36 10.55
CA ASN A 116 22.30 13.96 11.43
C ASN A 116 21.88 15.34 10.87
N SER A 117 21.37 15.35 9.65
CA SER A 117 20.99 16.55 8.92
C SER A 117 19.51 16.55 8.60
N THR A 118 18.96 17.76 8.51
CA THR A 118 17.63 18.01 7.98
C THR A 118 17.76 18.54 6.57
N VAL A 119 17.13 17.86 5.61
CA VAL A 119 17.20 18.18 4.18
C VAL A 119 15.78 18.34 3.65
N THR A 120 15.54 19.38 2.87
CA THR A 120 14.29 19.53 2.10
C THR A 120 14.56 19.21 0.65
N LEU A 121 13.72 18.35 0.07
CA LEU A 121 13.74 17.97 -1.33
C LEU A 121 12.60 18.66 -2.06
N SER A 122 12.87 19.27 -3.20
CA SER A 122 11.84 19.84 -4.08
C SER A 122 11.27 18.78 -5.04
N PRO A 123 10.02 18.90 -5.49
CA PRO A 123 9.42 17.94 -6.42
C PRO A 123 10.18 17.93 -7.75
N GLY A 124 10.43 16.74 -8.29
CA GLY A 124 11.31 16.57 -9.44
C GLY A 124 11.59 15.12 -9.78
N TYR A 125 12.52 14.93 -10.70
CA TYR A 125 13.03 13.62 -11.11
C TYR A 125 14.40 13.35 -10.47
N TYR A 126 14.51 12.23 -9.76
CA TYR A 126 15.75 11.74 -9.16
C TYR A 126 16.23 10.53 -9.95
N SER A 127 16.94 10.80 -11.05
CA SER A 127 17.28 9.79 -12.07
C SER A 127 18.12 8.62 -11.57
N GLN A 128 18.92 8.79 -10.51
CA GLN A 128 19.74 7.72 -9.94
C GLN A 128 19.15 7.17 -8.63
N GLY A 129 18.06 7.75 -8.14
CA GLY A 129 17.42 7.39 -6.87
C GLY A 129 17.98 8.13 -5.65
N ILE A 130 17.44 7.84 -4.48
CA ILE A 130 17.89 8.40 -3.20
C ILE A 130 18.09 7.29 -2.17
N SER A 131 19.16 7.42 -1.38
CA SER A 131 19.36 6.66 -0.16
C SER A 131 19.38 7.58 1.06
N ILE A 132 18.58 7.27 2.07
CA ILE A 132 18.43 7.98 3.34
C ILE A 132 18.77 7.00 4.46
N SER A 133 19.67 7.42 5.36
CA SER A 133 20.16 6.61 6.47
C SER A 133 20.63 7.47 7.65
N GLY A 134 20.96 6.81 8.76
CA GLY A 134 21.40 7.46 9.99
C GLY A 134 20.24 8.13 10.71
N GLN A 135 20.47 9.36 11.16
CA GLN A 135 19.46 10.19 11.86
C GLN A 135 18.95 11.33 10.98
N ALA A 136 19.07 11.18 9.66
CA ALA A 136 18.63 12.19 8.71
C ALA A 136 17.11 12.40 8.82
N THR A 137 16.67 13.65 8.63
CA THR A 137 15.25 14.00 8.46
C THR A 137 15.07 14.64 7.10
N VAL A 138 14.29 13.99 6.24
CA VAL A 138 14.02 14.46 4.88
C VAL A 138 12.59 14.96 4.81
N HIS A 139 12.45 16.24 4.45
CA HIS A 139 11.17 16.86 4.13
C HIS A 139 10.98 16.88 2.61
N LEU A 140 9.80 16.51 2.16
CA LEU A 140 9.35 16.66 0.79
C LEU A 140 8.42 17.87 0.71
N ASP A 141 8.79 18.88 -0.07
CA ASP A 141 7.86 19.93 -0.47
C ASP A 141 6.65 19.33 -1.22
N PRO A 142 5.46 19.95 -1.17
CA PRO A 142 4.29 19.46 -1.91
C PRO A 142 4.56 19.28 -3.41
N GLY A 143 4.16 18.13 -3.96
CA GLY A 143 4.31 17.86 -5.40
C GLY A 143 4.59 16.40 -5.76
N VAL A 144 5.04 16.21 -7.00
CA VAL A 144 5.31 14.88 -7.56
C VAL A 144 6.81 14.61 -7.57
N TYR A 145 7.20 13.46 -7.06
CA TYR A 145 8.57 12.95 -7.03
C TYR A 145 8.65 11.70 -7.87
N ILE A 146 9.54 11.67 -8.86
CA ILE A 146 9.80 10.48 -9.66
C ILE A 146 11.21 9.98 -9.35
N PHE A 147 11.33 8.73 -8.93
CA PHE A 147 12.61 8.08 -8.62
C PHE A 147 12.94 7.05 -9.69
N GLY A 148 14.07 7.25 -10.38
CA GLY A 148 14.67 6.29 -11.30
C GLY A 148 15.83 5.53 -10.65
N GLY A 149 16.59 4.81 -11.48
CA GLY A 149 17.83 4.16 -11.05
C GLY A 149 17.61 3.17 -9.91
N SER A 150 18.17 3.47 -8.73
CA SER A 150 18.07 2.61 -7.55
C SER A 150 16.75 2.72 -6.78
N GLY A 151 15.90 3.69 -7.13
CA GLY A 151 14.61 3.94 -6.48
C GLY A 151 14.72 4.84 -5.25
N LEU A 152 13.94 4.55 -4.21
CA LEU A 152 13.93 5.30 -2.95
C LEU A 152 14.19 4.36 -1.79
N LYS A 153 15.29 4.57 -1.08
CA LYS A 153 15.69 3.74 0.07
C LYS A 153 15.81 4.61 1.32
N LEU A 154 14.96 4.36 2.30
CA LEU A 154 15.06 4.86 3.66
C LEU A 154 15.38 3.65 4.54
N THR A 155 16.62 3.53 4.99
CA THR A 155 17.05 2.42 5.88
C THR A 155 16.96 2.80 7.36
N SER A 156 17.08 4.10 7.64
CA SER A 156 16.96 4.74 8.95
C SER A 156 16.79 6.25 8.76
N GLY A 157 16.27 6.95 9.78
CA GLY A 157 15.90 8.36 9.69
C GLY A 157 14.42 8.56 9.41
N SER A 158 14.05 9.79 9.05
CA SER A 158 12.66 10.20 8.86
C SER A 158 12.41 10.72 7.44
N LEU A 159 11.22 10.45 6.91
CA LEU A 159 10.72 10.95 5.63
C LEU A 159 9.32 11.54 5.83
N ILE A 160 9.18 12.84 5.60
CA ILE A 160 7.98 13.61 5.92
C ILE A 160 7.55 14.38 4.67
N GLY A 161 6.29 14.26 4.28
CA GLY A 161 5.73 14.97 3.12
C GLY A 161 4.22 15.08 3.16
N GLU A 162 3.70 16.27 2.87
CA GLU A 162 2.27 16.52 2.74
C GLU A 162 1.93 16.95 1.31
N GLU A 163 0.78 16.49 0.80
CA GLU A 163 0.39 16.69 -0.60
C GLU A 163 1.44 16.21 -1.60
N VAL A 164 2.01 15.03 -1.33
CA VAL A 164 3.06 14.42 -2.16
C VAL A 164 2.59 13.17 -2.88
N THR A 165 3.09 12.97 -4.10
CA THR A 165 3.03 11.69 -4.80
C THR A 165 4.44 11.22 -5.12
N ILE A 166 4.79 10.04 -4.62
CA ILE A 166 6.06 9.35 -4.87
C ILE A 166 5.84 8.30 -5.95
N ILE A 167 6.60 8.38 -7.04
CA ILE A 167 6.54 7.43 -8.16
C ILE A 167 7.89 6.74 -8.28
N ILE A 168 7.88 5.42 -8.16
CA ILE A 168 9.06 4.58 -8.34
C ILE A 168 9.06 4.08 -9.77
N GLN A 169 9.80 4.77 -10.63
CA GLN A 169 9.94 4.43 -12.04
C GLN A 169 10.97 3.33 -12.25
N GLY A 170 12.05 3.30 -11.48
CA GLY A 170 13.05 2.22 -11.54
C GLY A 170 13.62 1.92 -10.15
N GLY A 171 14.02 0.66 -9.96
CA GLY A 171 14.58 0.18 -8.70
C GLY A 171 13.51 -0.08 -7.64
N GLU A 172 13.96 -0.25 -6.40
CA GLU A 172 13.13 -0.66 -5.26
C GLU A 172 12.57 0.55 -4.51
N LEU A 173 11.46 0.33 -3.81
CA LEU A 173 11.09 1.17 -2.66
C LEU A 173 11.44 0.42 -1.39
N GLU A 174 12.23 1.03 -0.53
CA GLU A 174 12.49 0.54 0.81
C GLU A 174 12.18 1.66 1.81
N LEU A 175 11.18 1.46 2.66
CA LEU A 175 10.87 2.34 3.79
C LEU A 175 11.09 1.53 5.06
N ALA A 176 12.20 1.75 5.74
CA ALA A 176 12.62 1.01 6.91
C ALA A 176 13.23 1.93 7.99
N GLY A 177 13.36 1.38 9.19
CA GLY A 177 14.00 2.04 10.32
C GLY A 177 13.01 2.54 11.37
N ASN A 178 13.54 3.24 12.37
CA ASN A 178 12.80 3.65 13.57
C ASN A 178 12.39 5.12 13.57
N GLY A 179 12.70 5.88 12.51
CA GLY A 179 12.27 7.27 12.39
C GLY A 179 10.85 7.39 11.85
N GLN A 180 10.40 8.63 11.69
CA GLN A 180 9.03 8.93 11.30
C GLN A 180 8.86 8.82 9.78
N VAL A 181 7.79 8.16 9.34
CA VAL A 181 7.40 8.15 7.93
C VAL A 181 5.99 8.69 7.84
N LEU A 182 5.86 9.99 7.53
CA LEU A 182 4.60 10.70 7.51
C LEU A 182 4.33 11.18 6.10
N LEU A 183 3.39 10.54 5.41
CA LEU A 183 3.11 10.82 4.00
C LEU A 183 1.61 10.96 3.75
N SER A 184 1.21 12.03 3.08
CA SER A 184 -0.17 12.23 2.63
C SER A 184 -0.25 12.63 1.15
N PRO A 185 -1.25 12.12 0.41
CA PRO A 185 -1.38 12.37 -1.01
C PRO A 185 -1.94 13.78 -1.26
N PRO A 186 -1.78 14.31 -2.48
CA PRO A 186 -2.46 15.53 -2.87
C PRO A 186 -3.99 15.35 -2.88
N SER A 187 -4.70 16.41 -2.51
CA SER A 187 -6.16 16.46 -2.45
C SER A 187 -6.83 16.74 -3.81
N ALA A 188 -6.04 17.16 -4.80
CA ALA A 188 -6.44 17.52 -6.16
C ALA A 188 -5.33 17.16 -7.18
N GLY A 189 -5.60 17.41 -8.46
CA GLY A 189 -4.64 17.15 -9.54
C GLY A 189 -4.66 15.71 -10.07
N LEU A 190 -3.73 15.41 -10.99
CA LEU A 190 -3.68 14.14 -11.71
C LEU A 190 -3.42 12.93 -10.82
N THR A 191 -2.70 13.12 -9.72
CA THR A 191 -2.33 12.07 -8.77
C THR A 191 -3.15 12.13 -7.47
N LYS A 192 -4.31 12.82 -7.51
CA LYS A 192 -5.21 12.97 -6.36
C LYS A 192 -5.41 11.63 -5.64
N GLY A 193 -5.14 11.63 -4.34
CA GLY A 193 -5.38 10.47 -3.48
C GLY A 193 -4.36 9.34 -3.62
N VAL A 194 -3.33 9.47 -4.47
CA VAL A 194 -2.23 8.51 -4.62
C VAL A 194 -0.98 9.05 -3.98
N VAL A 195 -0.46 8.36 -2.96
CA VAL A 195 0.72 8.79 -2.20
C VAL A 195 1.99 8.11 -2.73
N ILE A 196 1.89 6.83 -3.07
CA ILE A 196 2.99 6.02 -3.56
C ILE A 196 2.48 5.20 -4.74
N ALA A 197 3.19 5.26 -5.86
CA ALA A 197 2.93 4.41 -7.01
C ALA A 197 4.24 3.85 -7.56
N GLN A 198 4.17 2.68 -8.15
CA GLN A 198 5.26 2.06 -8.88
C GLN A 198 4.84 1.85 -10.32
N SER A 199 5.74 2.18 -11.25
CA SER A 199 5.44 2.08 -12.69
C SER A 199 5.13 0.65 -13.08
N ARG A 200 4.27 0.45 -14.08
CA ARG A 200 3.77 -0.88 -14.49
C ARG A 200 4.84 -1.80 -15.04
N ASP A 201 5.94 -1.24 -15.51
CA ASP A 201 7.13 -1.91 -16.00
C ASP A 201 8.19 -2.12 -14.92
N ASN A 202 7.96 -1.67 -13.69
CA ASN A 202 8.84 -1.90 -12.56
C ASN A 202 8.28 -3.00 -11.65
N ASP A 203 8.89 -4.19 -11.71
CA ASP A 203 8.57 -5.37 -10.90
C ASP A 203 9.45 -5.52 -9.64
N SER A 204 10.36 -4.55 -9.40
CA SER A 204 11.23 -4.54 -8.22
C SER A 204 10.41 -4.54 -6.93
N GLN A 205 10.93 -5.16 -5.87
CA GLN A 205 10.21 -5.26 -4.60
C GLN A 205 9.92 -3.87 -3.99
N MET A 206 8.71 -3.72 -3.46
CA MET A 206 8.33 -2.61 -2.58
C MET A 206 8.30 -3.13 -1.14
N SER A 207 9.14 -2.60 -0.25
CA SER A 207 9.24 -3.03 1.15
C SER A 207 8.96 -1.87 2.10
N MET A 208 8.03 -2.08 3.02
CA MET A 208 7.73 -1.14 4.11
C MET A 208 7.83 -1.88 5.44
N ALA A 209 8.78 -1.47 6.28
CA ALA A 209 9.01 -2.00 7.61
C ALA A 209 9.01 -0.84 8.60
N GLY A 210 8.02 -0.79 9.48
CA GLY A 210 7.87 0.37 10.36
C GLY A 210 7.02 0.10 11.60
N GLY A 211 7.30 0.90 12.63
CA GLY A 211 6.56 0.90 13.88
C GLY A 211 5.40 1.90 13.87
N ALA A 212 4.95 2.27 15.07
CA ALA A 212 3.80 3.15 15.25
C ALA A 212 3.95 4.56 14.61
N GLU A 213 5.18 5.00 14.34
CA GLU A 213 5.51 6.30 13.73
C GLU A 213 5.46 6.31 12.19
N MET A 214 5.10 5.18 11.56
CA MET A 214 4.80 5.13 10.13
C MET A 214 3.31 5.38 9.90
N HIS A 215 3.01 6.52 9.30
CA HIS A 215 1.67 6.98 8.96
C HIS A 215 1.62 7.43 7.50
N ILE A 216 1.26 6.50 6.63
CA ILE A 216 1.08 6.72 5.19
C ILE A 216 -0.42 6.68 4.92
N THR A 217 -0.97 7.76 4.36
CA THR A 217 -2.39 7.84 3.96
C THR A 217 -2.50 7.87 2.43
N GLY A 218 -3.71 7.65 1.89
CA GLY A 218 -3.92 7.58 0.45
C GLY A 218 -3.66 6.21 -0.15
N ALA A 219 -3.63 6.14 -1.48
CA ALA A 219 -3.45 4.91 -2.21
C ALA A 219 -1.97 4.57 -2.43
N ILE A 220 -1.64 3.30 -2.22
CA ILE A 220 -0.37 2.67 -2.61
C ILE A 220 -0.67 1.75 -3.79
N TYR A 221 -0.02 2.00 -4.93
CA TYR A 221 -0.27 1.26 -6.17
C TYR A 221 1.03 0.66 -6.75
N ALA A 222 1.16 -0.67 -6.71
CA ALA A 222 2.34 -1.40 -7.18
C ALA A 222 1.93 -2.60 -8.05
N PRO A 223 1.33 -2.38 -9.24
CA PRO A 223 0.56 -3.37 -9.98
C PRO A 223 1.35 -4.58 -10.49
N SER A 224 2.68 -4.46 -10.56
CA SER A 224 3.59 -5.48 -11.09
C SER A 224 4.60 -5.97 -10.05
N ALA A 225 4.53 -5.46 -8.82
CA ALA A 225 5.54 -5.69 -7.80
C ALA A 225 5.01 -6.48 -6.62
N GLN A 226 5.92 -7.22 -5.98
CA GLN A 226 5.67 -7.77 -4.66
C GLN A 226 5.79 -6.66 -3.61
N LEU A 227 4.69 -6.45 -2.87
CA LEU A 227 4.63 -5.56 -1.72
C LEU A 227 4.88 -6.35 -0.44
N ARG A 228 5.97 -6.06 0.25
CA ARG A 228 6.30 -6.63 1.55
C ARG A 228 6.05 -5.60 2.64
N MET A 229 5.16 -5.92 3.58
CA MET A 229 4.89 -5.08 4.75
C MET A 229 5.29 -5.82 6.03
N VAL A 230 6.02 -5.12 6.89
CA VAL A 230 6.50 -5.64 8.16
C VAL A 230 6.11 -4.68 9.29
N GLY A 231 5.32 -5.17 10.23
CA GLY A 231 4.96 -4.42 11.43
C GLY A 231 5.91 -4.73 12.59
N ASN A 232 6.57 -3.69 13.13
CA ASN A 232 7.39 -3.76 14.34
C ASN A 232 7.02 -2.60 15.29
N SER A 233 6.04 -2.83 16.17
CA SER A 233 5.64 -1.87 17.20
C SER A 233 5.87 -2.46 18.58
N GLU A 234 6.49 -1.68 19.45
CA GLU A 234 6.64 -1.99 20.87
C GLU A 234 5.37 -1.61 21.67
N VAL A 235 4.47 -0.83 21.07
CA VAL A 235 3.25 -0.36 21.72
C VAL A 235 2.09 -1.27 21.33
N GLU A 236 1.57 -1.99 22.32
CA GLU A 236 0.42 -2.88 22.17
C GLU A 236 -0.79 -2.14 21.57
N GLY A 237 -1.41 -2.74 20.55
CA GLY A 237 -2.57 -2.18 19.85
C GLY A 237 -2.27 -0.97 18.94
N LYS A 238 -1.03 -0.50 18.87
CA LYS A 238 -0.61 0.53 17.89
C LYS A 238 0.28 -0.10 16.84
N GLY A 239 -0.04 0.16 15.58
CA GLY A 239 0.63 -0.36 14.41
C GLY A 239 0.80 0.71 13.35
N PRO A 240 1.77 0.56 12.42
CA PRO A 240 1.90 1.45 11.28
C PRO A 240 0.59 1.51 10.47
N LEU A 241 0.21 2.71 10.03
CA LEU A 241 -0.80 2.88 8.97
C LEU A 241 -0.06 2.89 7.63
N MET A 242 -0.32 1.87 6.81
CA MET A 242 0.37 1.65 5.54
C MET A 242 -0.60 1.81 4.35
N GLY A 243 -1.13 3.02 4.21
CA GLY A 243 -2.06 3.38 3.15
C GLY A 243 -3.52 3.20 3.53
N ASP A 244 -4.38 3.96 2.84
CA ASP A 244 -5.83 3.81 2.91
C ASP A 244 -6.26 2.66 1.99
N LEU A 245 -5.81 2.67 0.73
CA LEU A 245 -6.05 1.63 -0.28
C LEU A 245 -4.71 1.08 -0.77
N VAL A 246 -4.54 -0.23 -0.72
CA VAL A 246 -3.33 -0.90 -1.22
C VAL A 246 -3.69 -1.79 -2.39
N VAL A 247 -2.99 -1.63 -3.51
CA VAL A 247 -3.16 -2.41 -4.72
C VAL A 247 -1.78 -2.87 -5.18
N ALA A 248 -1.54 -4.18 -5.20
CA ALA A 248 -0.25 -4.74 -5.60
C ALA A 248 -0.40 -6.05 -6.36
N ASP A 249 0.64 -6.49 -7.08
CA ASP A 249 0.62 -7.80 -7.74
C ASP A 249 0.52 -8.92 -6.69
N MET A 250 1.50 -8.95 -5.79
CA MET A 250 1.56 -9.85 -4.63
C MET A 250 1.75 -9.06 -3.35
N VAL A 251 1.25 -9.59 -2.23
CA VAL A 251 1.36 -8.96 -0.92
C VAL A 251 1.87 -9.99 0.09
N GLN A 252 2.97 -9.64 0.76
CA GLN A 252 3.54 -10.43 1.83
C GLN A 252 3.53 -9.63 3.14
N LEU A 253 2.86 -10.18 4.15
CA LEU A 253 2.71 -9.57 5.46
C LEU A 253 3.51 -10.37 6.49
N ARG A 254 4.42 -9.70 7.19
CA ARG A 254 5.27 -10.30 8.22
C ARG A 254 5.33 -9.42 9.47
N GLY A 255 5.97 -9.94 10.51
CA GLY A 255 6.20 -9.24 11.76
C GLY A 255 5.36 -9.77 12.90
N THR A 256 5.42 -9.08 14.03
CA THR A 256 4.73 -9.45 15.27
C THR A 256 3.74 -8.38 15.73
N ALA A 257 3.77 -7.21 15.09
CA ALA A 257 2.88 -6.12 15.43
C ALA A 257 1.62 -6.11 14.55
N THR A 258 0.70 -5.23 14.93
CA THR A 258 -0.48 -4.91 14.11
C THR A 258 -0.04 -4.04 12.93
N ILE A 259 -0.48 -4.33 11.70
CA ILE A 259 -0.39 -3.43 10.53
C ILE A 259 -1.81 -2.96 10.22
N ARG A 260 -1.99 -1.68 9.91
CA ARG A 260 -3.29 -1.11 9.55
C ARG A 260 -3.29 -0.68 8.10
N ILE A 261 -4.30 -1.11 7.36
CA ILE A 261 -4.60 -0.64 6.00
C ILE A 261 -6.01 -0.10 5.99
N GLY A 262 -6.20 1.11 5.47
CA GLY A 262 -7.49 1.78 5.53
C GLY A 262 -7.70 2.56 6.81
N ARG A 263 -8.62 3.52 6.75
CA ARG A 263 -9.07 4.26 7.93
C ARG A 263 -10.20 3.49 8.60
N GLY A 264 -10.08 3.27 9.91
CA GLY A 264 -11.26 2.99 10.73
C GLY A 264 -12.26 4.14 10.52
N GLU A 265 -13.54 3.81 10.37
CA GLU A 265 -14.60 4.72 9.93
C GLU A 265 -14.34 6.20 10.30
N LEU A 266 -14.11 7.05 9.30
CA LEU A 266 -14.41 8.47 9.47
C LEU A 266 -15.91 8.54 9.74
N LYS A 267 -16.27 9.10 10.91
CA LYS A 267 -17.63 9.41 11.40
C LYS A 267 -18.68 9.23 10.30
N ALA A 268 -19.55 8.24 10.46
CA ALA A 268 -20.68 8.00 9.56
C ALA A 268 -21.34 9.34 9.17
N ILE A 269 -21.14 9.77 7.92
CA ILE A 269 -22.07 10.70 7.30
C ILE A 269 -23.34 9.87 7.15
N SER A 270 -24.39 10.23 7.89
CA SER A 270 -25.69 9.57 7.79
C SER A 270 -26.11 9.57 6.32
N LEU A 271 -26.20 8.39 5.71
CA LEU A 271 -26.86 8.27 4.42
C LEU A 271 -28.36 8.51 4.64
N PRO A 272 -29.03 9.34 3.83
CA PRO A 272 -30.48 9.41 3.88
C PRO A 272 -31.03 8.02 3.57
N ALA A 273 -31.97 7.55 4.41
CA ALA A 273 -32.67 6.31 4.17
C ALA A 273 -33.37 6.39 2.80
N LEU A 274 -33.05 5.48 1.88
CA LEU A 274 -33.80 5.32 0.65
C LEU A 274 -34.99 4.40 0.89
N PRO A 275 -36.15 4.71 0.28
CA PRO A 275 -37.41 4.06 0.61
C PRO A 275 -37.39 2.59 0.18
N LEU A 276 -37.92 1.74 1.06
CA LEU A 276 -38.29 0.38 0.73
C LEU A 276 -39.42 0.46 -0.30
N PHE A 277 -39.23 -0.15 -1.47
CA PHE A 277 -40.34 -0.48 -2.34
C PHE A 277 -40.76 -1.90 -2.00
N ASP A 278 -42.06 -2.04 -1.72
CA ASP A 278 -42.77 -3.28 -1.40
C ASP A 278 -42.59 -4.38 -2.45
#